data_AF-A1DCU4-F1
#
_entry.id   AF-A1DCU4-F1
#
_cell.length_a   1.000
_cell.length_b   1.000
_cell.length_c   1.000
_cell.angle_alpha   90.00
_cell.angle_beta   90.00
_cell.angle_gamma   90.00
#
_symmetry.space_group_name_H-M   'P 1'
#
loop_
_entity.id
_entity.type
_entity.pdbx_description
1 polymer ?
#
loop_
_entity_poly.entity_id
_entity_poly.type
_entity_poly.pdbx_seq_one_letter_code
_entity_poly.pdbx_strand_id
1 'polypeptide(L)'
;MPSPTPSPSIWSRKRDLVYLIFFVIHIPTIFMVDAVPLLPTALQTDLARQIRAFYVSSYNDKFFAEPPPPWFTAFIAMELFYHAPLSLWAIPALIRDNAMVPVHLLAFGVQAFVTSLACLVQVWSWEDRTVAQKRSITLLYGPYVALGWYPILLWSWFGDFEWAADVCLGAFMALDMVFRLRGRLLGKRKLA
;
A
#
# COMPACT_ATOMS: atom_id res chain seq x y z
N MET A 1 -33.45 -25.10 -0.45
CA MET A 1 -32.64 -23.92 -0.83
C MET A 1 -31.41 -24.41 -1.56
N PRO A 2 -30.99 -23.82 -2.69
CA PRO A 2 -29.71 -24.17 -3.28
C PRO A 2 -28.60 -23.83 -2.28
N SER A 3 -27.70 -24.78 -2.05
CA SER A 3 -26.50 -24.58 -1.23
C SER A 3 -25.68 -23.41 -1.81
N PRO A 4 -25.11 -22.52 -0.97
CA PRO A 4 -24.26 -21.46 -1.47
C PRO A 4 -23.13 -22.08 -2.29
N THR A 5 -22.99 -21.65 -3.54
CA THR A 5 -21.86 -22.07 -4.39
C THR A 5 -20.57 -21.69 -3.69
N PRO A 6 -19.59 -22.60 -3.56
CA PRO A 6 -18.33 -22.30 -2.91
C PRO A 6 -17.63 -21.13 -3.62
N SER A 7 -17.14 -20.17 -2.84
CA SER A 7 -16.40 -19.03 -3.38
C SER A 7 -15.17 -19.52 -4.18
N PRO A 8 -14.85 -18.89 -5.32
CA PRO A 8 -13.69 -19.28 -6.11
C PRO A 8 -12.40 -19.12 -5.30
N SER A 9 -11.51 -20.09 -5.47
CA SER A 9 -10.20 -20.14 -4.81
C SER A 9 -9.41 -18.84 -5.03
N ILE A 10 -8.69 -18.37 -4.01
CA ILE A 10 -7.84 -17.17 -4.12
C ILE A 10 -6.81 -17.27 -5.26
N TRP A 11 -6.32 -18.48 -5.54
CA TRP A 11 -5.38 -18.76 -6.63
C TRP A 11 -5.96 -18.47 -8.03
N SER A 12 -7.29 -18.55 -8.19
CA SER A 12 -7.97 -18.15 -9.43
C SER A 12 -8.25 -16.64 -9.51
N ARG A 13 -8.31 -15.94 -8.36
CA ARG A 13 -8.59 -14.50 -8.26
C ARG A 13 -7.29 -13.70 -8.20
N LYS A 14 -6.55 -13.66 -9.33
CA LYS A 14 -5.18 -13.08 -9.41
C LYS A 14 -5.02 -11.69 -8.78
N ARG A 15 -5.98 -10.77 -8.99
CA ARG A 15 -5.95 -9.43 -8.37
C ARG A 15 -6.08 -9.49 -6.85
N ASP A 16 -6.97 -10.33 -6.35
CA ASP A 16 -7.18 -10.50 -4.91
C ASP A 16 -5.99 -11.20 -4.26
N LEU A 17 -5.30 -12.09 -4.98
CA LEU A 17 -4.05 -12.69 -4.54
C LEU A 17 -2.93 -11.64 -4.39
N VAL A 18 -2.81 -10.70 -5.32
CA VAL A 18 -1.86 -9.58 -5.21
C VAL A 18 -2.19 -8.72 -3.98
N TYR A 19 -3.46 -8.36 -3.76
CA TYR A 19 -3.87 -7.61 -2.58
C TYR A 19 -3.61 -8.40 -1.28
N LEU A 20 -3.83 -9.72 -1.29
CA LEU A 20 -3.55 -10.58 -0.15
C LEU A 20 -2.06 -10.56 0.20
N ILE A 21 -1.19 -10.77 -0.79
CA ILE A 21 0.26 -10.73 -0.60
C ILE A 21 0.70 -9.36 -0.06
N PHE A 22 0.15 -8.29 -0.64
CA PHE A 22 0.38 -6.93 -0.17
C PHE A 22 0.02 -6.78 1.31
N PHE A 23 -1.19 -7.12 1.74
CA PHE A 23 -1.60 -6.96 3.14
C PHE A 23 -0.81 -7.84 4.11
N VAL A 24 -0.39 -9.04 3.69
CA VAL A 24 0.48 -9.91 4.50
C VAL A 24 1.85 -9.28 4.75
N ILE A 25 2.43 -8.63 3.73
CA ILE A 25 3.73 -7.95 3.85
C ILE A 25 3.57 -6.60 4.56
N HIS A 26 2.46 -5.90 4.34
CA HIS A 26 2.26 -4.56 4.87
C HIS A 26 2.16 -4.53 6.39
N ILE A 27 1.55 -5.55 7.02
CA ILE A 27 1.43 -5.64 8.48
C ILE A 27 2.80 -5.55 9.18
N PRO A 28 3.78 -6.43 8.91
CA PRO A 28 5.08 -6.33 9.55
C PRO A 28 5.80 -5.02 9.18
N THR A 29 5.65 -4.50 7.95
CA THR A 29 6.24 -3.20 7.57
C THR A 29 5.73 -2.07 8.45
N ILE A 30 4.41 -1.97 8.68
CA ILE A 30 3.83 -0.94 9.55
C ILE A 30 4.47 -1.00 10.94
N PHE A 31 4.53 -2.18 11.55
CA PHE A 31 5.00 -2.29 12.94
C PHE A 31 6.52 -2.23 13.10
N MET A 32 7.29 -2.60 12.08
CA MET A 32 8.76 -2.70 12.16
C MET A 32 9.49 -1.52 11.52
N VAL A 33 8.82 -0.74 10.67
CA VAL A 33 9.39 0.39 9.94
C VAL A 33 8.61 1.66 10.23
N ASP A 34 7.34 1.71 9.83
CA ASP A 34 6.60 2.97 9.71
C ASP A 34 6.15 3.51 11.08
N ALA A 35 5.40 2.71 11.82
CA ALA A 35 4.77 3.10 13.08
C ALA A 35 5.71 3.06 14.30
N VAL A 36 6.94 2.58 14.14
CA VAL A 36 7.92 2.48 15.23
C VAL A 36 8.07 3.77 16.06
N PRO A 37 8.09 5.00 15.47
CA PRO A 37 8.15 6.24 16.27
C PRO A 37 6.95 6.44 17.21
N LEU A 38 5.79 5.90 16.85
CA LEU A 38 4.53 6.02 17.62
C LEU A 38 4.28 4.83 18.55
N LEU A 39 5.03 3.74 18.40
CA LEU A 39 4.89 2.58 19.27
C LEU A 39 5.47 2.86 20.67
N PRO A 40 4.83 2.34 21.74
CA PRO A 40 5.42 2.30 23.07
C PRO A 40 6.82 1.68 23.03
N THR A 41 7.74 2.16 23.88
CA THR A 41 9.13 1.68 23.91
C THR A 41 9.24 0.16 24.07
N ALA A 42 8.31 -0.47 24.78
CA ALA A 42 8.24 -1.92 24.94
C ALA A 42 8.06 -2.70 23.61
N LEU A 43 7.52 -2.06 22.56
CA LEU A 43 7.32 -2.65 21.23
C LEU A 43 8.42 -2.25 20.23
N GLN A 44 9.32 -1.34 20.61
CA GLN A 44 10.45 -0.89 19.77
C GLN A 44 11.64 -1.87 19.85
N THR A 45 11.45 -3.05 19.27
CA THR A 45 12.43 -4.15 19.28
C THR A 45 13.79 -3.77 18.70
N ASP A 46 14.85 -4.49 19.09
CA ASP A 46 16.18 -4.32 18.49
C ASP A 46 16.17 -4.52 16.98
N LEU A 47 15.38 -5.48 16.49
CA LEU A 47 15.24 -5.75 15.06
C LEU A 47 14.65 -4.55 14.31
N ALA A 48 13.58 -3.93 14.83
CA ALA A 48 12.99 -2.73 14.25
C ALA A 48 14.00 -1.57 14.23
N ARG A 49 14.78 -1.40 15.30
CA ARG A 49 15.86 -0.39 15.35
C ARG A 49 16.96 -0.65 14.31
N GLN A 50 17.39 -1.89 14.14
CA GLN A 50 18.40 -2.28 13.14
C GLN A 50 17.91 -2.05 11.71
N ILE A 51 16.68 -2.46 11.39
CA ILE A 51 16.07 -2.26 10.07
C ILE A 51 15.96 -0.77 9.77
N ARG A 52 15.53 0.05 10.73
CA ARG A 52 15.43 1.49 10.55
C ARG A 52 16.80 2.17 10.41
N ALA A 53 17.80 1.73 11.17
CA ALA A 53 19.16 2.23 11.01
C ALA A 53 19.71 1.90 9.62
N PHE A 54 19.51 0.67 9.15
CA PHE A 54 19.85 0.26 7.79
C PHE A 54 19.13 1.11 6.75
N TYR A 55 17.81 1.31 6.90
CA TYR A 55 16.99 2.15 6.02
C TYR A 55 17.53 3.59 5.93
N VAL A 56 17.72 4.24 7.08
CA VAL A 56 18.21 5.63 7.13
C VAL A 56 19.60 5.74 6.51
N SER A 57 20.50 4.79 6.81
CA SER A 57 21.86 4.80 6.24
C SER A 57 21.88 4.56 4.73
N SER A 58 20.91 3.81 4.20
CA SER A 58 20.85 3.43 2.78
C SER A 58 20.17 4.49 1.92
N TYR A 59 19.09 5.10 2.42
CA TYR A 59 18.22 5.97 1.63
C TYR A 59 18.33 7.45 2.00
N ASN A 60 18.84 7.77 3.20
CA ASN A 60 18.93 9.13 3.72
C ASN A 60 17.59 9.90 3.63
N ASP A 61 16.50 9.18 3.89
CA ASP A 61 15.14 9.67 3.87
C ASP A 61 14.88 10.58 5.08
N LYS A 62 14.58 11.86 4.82
CA LYS A 62 14.42 12.89 5.86
C LYS A 62 13.23 12.60 6.78
N PHE A 63 12.21 11.88 6.30
CA PHE A 63 11.05 11.52 7.13
C PHE A 63 11.42 10.66 8.33
N PHE A 64 12.48 9.86 8.21
CA PHE A 64 12.92 8.93 9.24
C PHE A 64 14.28 9.28 9.84
N ALA A 65 15.11 10.07 9.14
CA ALA A 65 16.42 10.51 9.61
C ALA A 65 16.36 11.79 10.48
N GLU A 66 15.35 12.63 10.25
CA GLU A 66 15.17 13.91 10.92
C GLU A 66 13.84 13.91 11.70
N PRO A 67 13.62 14.86 12.64
CA PRO A 67 12.33 15.03 13.27
C PRO A 67 11.23 15.18 12.21
N PRO A 68 10.24 14.25 12.15
CA PRO A 68 9.26 14.28 11.09
C PRO A 68 8.35 15.50 11.24
N PRO A 69 7.91 16.11 10.11
CA PRO A 69 6.93 17.16 10.20
C PRO A 69 5.62 16.62 10.79
N PRO A 70 4.82 17.46 11.50
CA PRO A 70 3.60 16.99 12.17
C PRO A 70 2.60 16.29 11.26
N TRP A 71 2.48 16.73 9.99
CA TRP A 71 1.60 16.09 9.02
C TRP A 71 2.04 14.66 8.66
N PHE A 72 3.34 14.39 8.63
CA PHE A 72 3.85 13.04 8.36
C PHE A 72 3.58 12.13 9.56
N THR A 73 3.72 12.66 10.78
CA THR A 73 3.32 11.94 12.01
C THR A 73 1.83 11.56 11.97
N ALA A 74 0.97 12.43 11.43
CA ALA A 74 -0.45 12.10 11.23
C ALA A 74 -0.64 10.97 10.22
N PHE A 75 0.17 10.89 9.15
CA PHE A 75 0.12 9.77 8.20
C PHE A 75 0.57 8.45 8.84
N ILE A 76 1.64 8.46 9.65
CA ILE A 76 2.05 7.27 10.42
C ILE A 76 0.92 6.83 11.36
N ALA A 77 0.23 7.77 12.01
CA ALA A 77 -0.92 7.45 12.85
C ALA A 77 -2.07 6.84 12.05
N MET A 78 -2.34 7.32 10.83
CA MET A 78 -3.32 6.70 9.94
C MET A 78 -2.92 5.27 9.56
N GLU A 79 -1.63 5.00 9.34
CA GLU A 79 -1.16 3.63 9.08
C GLU A 79 -1.39 2.72 10.29
N LEU A 80 -1.05 3.20 11.49
CA LEU A 80 -1.20 2.43 12.72
C LEU A 80 -2.68 2.17 13.09
N PHE A 81 -3.53 3.18 13.00
CA PHE A 81 -4.91 3.11 13.50
C PHE A 81 -5.95 2.74 12.45
N TYR A 82 -5.63 2.87 11.16
CA TYR A 82 -6.53 2.50 10.07
C TYR A 82 -5.94 1.39 9.17
N HIS A 83 -4.72 1.55 8.64
CA HIS A 83 -4.15 0.54 7.73
C HIS A 83 -3.90 -0.79 8.43
N ALA A 84 -3.32 -0.82 9.63
CA ALA A 84 -3.02 -2.07 10.32
C ALA A 84 -4.28 -2.88 10.69
N PRO A 85 -5.31 -2.30 11.35
CA PRO A 85 -6.56 -3.01 11.62
C PRO A 85 -7.25 -3.48 10.33
N LEU A 86 -7.24 -2.66 9.28
CA LEU A 86 -7.84 -3.05 8.02
C LEU A 86 -7.08 -4.18 7.33
N SER A 87 -5.75 -4.15 7.35
CA SER A 87 -4.91 -5.20 6.75
C SER A 87 -5.15 -6.55 7.42
N LEU A 88 -5.26 -6.57 8.75
CA LEU A 88 -5.62 -7.76 9.52
C LEU A 88 -6.99 -8.32 9.14
N TRP A 89 -7.97 -7.43 8.88
CA TRP A 89 -9.29 -7.84 8.39
C TRP A 89 -9.27 -8.29 6.92
N ALA A 90 -8.49 -7.61 6.08
CA ALA A 90 -8.46 -7.82 4.64
C ALA A 90 -7.96 -9.22 4.26
N ILE A 91 -7.00 -9.77 5.00
CA ILE A 91 -6.44 -11.11 4.75
C ILE A 91 -7.53 -12.19 4.72
N PRO A 92 -8.27 -12.46 5.82
CA PRO A 92 -9.35 -13.45 5.80
C PRO A 92 -10.53 -13.04 4.91
N ALA A 93 -10.79 -11.74 4.75
CA ALA A 93 -11.86 -11.24 3.88
C ALA A 93 -11.58 -11.54 2.39
N LEU A 94 -10.34 -11.36 1.94
CA LEU A 94 -9.89 -11.70 0.58
C LEU A 94 -9.94 -13.20 0.36
N ILE A 95 -9.47 -14.01 1.31
CA ILE A 95 -9.51 -15.48 1.21
C ILE A 95 -10.95 -15.98 1.04
N ARG A 96 -11.91 -15.39 1.76
CA ARG A 96 -13.33 -15.78 1.76
C ARG A 96 -14.18 -15.12 0.66
N ASP A 97 -13.59 -14.27 -0.18
CA ASP A 97 -14.30 -13.46 -1.19
C ASP A 97 -15.43 -12.62 -0.57
N ASN A 98 -15.14 -11.93 0.54
CA ASN A 98 -16.13 -11.18 1.29
C ASN A 98 -16.70 -10.01 0.46
N ALA A 99 -18.03 -9.86 0.47
CA ALA A 99 -18.74 -8.81 -0.26
C ALA A 99 -18.31 -7.38 0.13
N MET A 100 -17.78 -7.15 1.33
CA MET A 100 -17.32 -5.83 1.78
C MET A 100 -15.90 -5.47 1.31
N VAL A 101 -15.14 -6.41 0.71
CA VAL A 101 -13.79 -6.15 0.20
C VAL A 101 -13.73 -4.89 -0.66
N PRO A 102 -14.63 -4.66 -1.65
CA PRO A 102 -14.52 -3.47 -2.48
C PRO A 102 -14.76 -2.15 -1.76
N VAL A 103 -15.57 -2.12 -0.71
CA VAL A 103 -15.80 -0.89 0.04
C VAL A 103 -14.55 -0.52 0.84
N HIS A 104 -13.98 -1.49 1.56
CA HIS A 104 -12.84 -1.23 2.42
C HIS A 104 -11.54 -1.00 1.65
N LEU A 105 -11.27 -1.79 0.60
CA LEU A 105 -10.07 -1.61 -0.23
C LEU A 105 -10.14 -0.30 -1.05
N LEU A 106 -11.33 0.22 -1.34
CA LEU A 106 -11.45 1.54 -1.97
C LEU A 106 -10.95 2.64 -1.03
N ALA A 107 -11.45 2.67 0.21
CA ALA A 107 -11.05 3.67 1.19
C ALA A 107 -9.55 3.57 1.50
N PHE A 108 -9.03 2.35 1.65
CA PHE A 108 -7.60 2.09 1.80
C PHE A 108 -6.80 2.61 0.61
N GLY A 109 -7.16 2.19 -0.62
CA GLY A 109 -6.41 2.52 -1.83
C GLY A 109 -6.35 4.03 -2.08
N VAL A 110 -7.46 4.75 -1.85
CA VAL A 110 -7.50 6.21 -1.95
C VAL A 110 -6.62 6.86 -0.90
N GLN A 111 -6.72 6.44 0.36
CA GLN A 111 -5.92 7.04 1.43
C GLN A 111 -4.43 6.80 1.20
N ALA A 112 -4.03 5.55 0.94
CA ALA A 112 -2.65 5.18 0.63
C ALA A 112 -2.11 5.95 -0.58
N PHE A 113 -2.90 6.13 -1.63
CA PHE A 113 -2.53 6.94 -2.78
C PHE A 113 -2.23 8.40 -2.38
N VAL A 114 -3.12 9.03 -1.63
CA VAL A 114 -2.98 10.44 -1.26
C VAL A 114 -1.78 10.66 -0.34
N THR A 115 -1.60 9.82 0.67
CA THR A 115 -0.48 9.95 1.62
C THR A 115 0.86 9.71 0.92
N SER A 116 0.96 8.67 0.09
CA SER A 116 2.18 8.37 -0.66
C SER A 116 2.49 9.46 -1.69
N LEU A 117 1.48 9.99 -2.38
CA LEU A 117 1.67 11.10 -3.32
C LEU A 117 2.20 12.35 -2.61
N ALA A 118 1.64 12.70 -1.44
CA ALA A 118 2.12 13.83 -0.65
C ALA A 118 3.58 13.65 -0.21
N CYS A 119 3.96 12.43 0.23
CA CYS A 119 5.35 12.11 0.56
C CYS A 119 6.27 12.23 -0.65
N LEU A 120 5.87 11.73 -1.83
CA LEU A 120 6.68 11.83 -3.05
C LEU A 120 6.87 13.28 -3.50
N VAL A 121 5.80 14.10 -3.48
CA VAL A 121 5.90 15.53 -3.78
C VAL A 121 6.94 16.20 -2.87
N GLN A 122 6.91 15.89 -1.57
CA GLN A 122 7.87 16.40 -0.61
C GLN A 122 9.31 15.90 -0.84
N VAL A 123 9.50 14.61 -1.16
CA VAL A 123 10.83 14.04 -1.50
C VAL A 123 11.44 14.77 -2.69
N TRP A 124 10.64 14.99 -3.73
CA TRP A 124 11.12 15.66 -4.94
C TRP A 124 11.40 17.15 -4.72
N SER A 125 10.78 17.78 -3.72
CA SER A 125 11.05 19.16 -3.33
C SER A 125 12.34 19.34 -2.50
N TRP A 126 13.01 18.27 -2.05
CA TRP A 126 14.24 18.41 -1.25
C TRP A 126 15.42 18.89 -2.08
N GLU A 127 16.01 20.04 -1.75
CA GLU A 127 17.14 20.60 -2.49
C GLU A 127 18.49 19.95 -2.11
N ASP A 128 18.55 19.34 -0.93
CA ASP A 128 19.75 18.74 -0.34
C ASP A 128 19.89 17.23 -0.62
N ARG A 129 19.17 16.71 -1.62
CA ARG A 129 19.28 15.32 -2.08
C ARG A 129 19.51 15.25 -3.57
N THR A 130 20.42 14.37 -3.98
CA THR A 130 20.69 14.10 -5.39
C THR A 130 19.47 13.46 -6.05
N VAL A 131 19.36 13.59 -7.38
CA VAL A 131 18.30 12.92 -8.16
C VAL A 131 18.36 11.40 -7.97
N ALA A 132 19.57 10.83 -7.87
CA ALA A 132 19.74 9.40 -7.61
C ALA A 132 19.13 8.99 -6.25
N GLN A 133 19.40 9.74 -5.18
CA GLN A 133 18.81 9.47 -3.87
C GLN A 133 17.27 9.58 -3.88
N LYS A 134 16.74 10.64 -4.50
CA LYS A 134 15.28 10.82 -4.65
C LYS A 134 14.63 9.67 -5.42
N ARG A 135 15.29 9.19 -6.48
CA ARG A 135 14.86 8.00 -7.24
C ARG A 135 14.93 6.74 -6.39
N SER A 136 16.00 6.50 -5.65
CA SER A 136 16.12 5.34 -4.76
C SER A 136 15.00 5.31 -3.71
N ILE A 137 14.65 6.45 -3.12
CA ILE A 137 13.52 6.58 -2.20
C ILE A 137 12.20 6.31 -2.96
N THR A 138 11.97 6.93 -4.11
CA THR A 138 10.76 6.71 -4.93
C THR A 138 10.57 5.24 -5.33
N LEU A 139 11.66 4.54 -5.64
CA LEU A 139 11.65 3.12 -6.00
C LEU A 139 11.48 2.19 -4.79
N LEU A 140 11.83 2.65 -3.59
CA LEU A 140 11.60 1.95 -2.32
C LEU A 140 10.14 1.98 -1.89
N TYR A 141 9.43 3.05 -2.26
CA TYR A 141 7.98 3.04 -2.29
C TYR A 141 7.50 1.98 -3.32
N GLY A 142 8.08 1.91 -4.52
CA GLY A 142 7.66 1.00 -5.61
C GLY A 142 7.51 -0.54 -5.45
N PRO A 143 8.09 -1.29 -4.49
CA PRO A 143 8.13 -2.76 -4.54
C PRO A 143 6.78 -3.47 -4.39
N TYR A 144 5.72 -2.77 -4.00
CA TYR A 144 4.39 -3.38 -3.85
C TYR A 144 3.70 -3.71 -5.19
N VAL A 145 4.24 -3.25 -6.33
CA VAL A 145 3.80 -3.64 -7.68
C VAL A 145 4.62 -4.82 -8.25
N ALA A 146 5.86 -5.03 -7.82
CA ALA A 146 6.74 -6.08 -8.37
C ALA A 146 6.28 -7.51 -8.05
N LEU A 147 5.46 -7.71 -7.01
CA LEU A 147 4.86 -9.00 -6.66
C LEU A 147 3.58 -9.34 -7.45
N GLY A 148 3.14 -8.46 -8.35
CA GLY A 148 2.25 -8.77 -9.47
C GLY A 148 3.05 -8.96 -10.76
N TRP A 149 3.79 -10.07 -10.87
CA TRP A 149 4.76 -10.35 -11.94
C TRP A 149 4.27 -10.04 -13.38
N TYR A 150 4.71 -8.90 -13.94
CA TYR A 150 5.32 -8.75 -15.28
C TYR A 150 5.79 -7.29 -15.54
N PRO A 151 7.02 -6.88 -15.19
CA PRO A 151 7.54 -5.56 -15.57
C PRO A 151 8.18 -5.52 -16.97
N ILE A 152 8.12 -6.60 -17.77
CA ILE A 152 8.81 -6.65 -19.08
C ILE A 152 7.96 -6.10 -20.25
N LEU A 153 6.64 -6.02 -20.11
CA LEU A 153 5.74 -5.53 -21.18
C LEU A 153 5.29 -4.07 -21.01
N LEU A 154 5.49 -3.48 -19.82
CA LEU A 154 5.27 -2.04 -19.59
C LEU A 154 6.50 -1.19 -19.95
N TRP A 155 7.67 -1.82 -20.12
CA TRP A 155 8.94 -1.15 -20.41
C TRP A 155 8.98 -0.51 -21.81
N SER A 156 8.17 -1.00 -22.76
CA SER A 156 8.20 -0.52 -24.16
C SER A 156 7.13 0.52 -24.51
N TRP A 157 6.16 0.79 -23.62
CA TRP A 157 5.05 1.72 -23.90
C TRP A 157 5.15 3.06 -23.17
N PHE A 158 5.91 3.13 -22.07
CA PHE A 158 6.01 4.34 -21.24
C PHE A 158 7.46 4.82 -21.18
N GLY A 159 7.87 5.53 -22.23
CA GLY A 159 9.07 6.37 -22.17
C GLY A 159 8.99 7.39 -21.03
N ASP A 160 10.09 7.54 -20.31
CA ASP A 160 10.44 8.63 -19.40
C ASP A 160 9.59 8.87 -18.14
N PHE A 161 8.70 7.96 -17.74
CA PHE A 161 7.91 8.08 -16.49
C PHE A 161 8.23 6.98 -15.45
N GLU A 162 9.43 7.07 -14.85
CA GLU A 162 9.94 6.08 -13.87
C GLU A 162 9.42 6.22 -12.42
N TRP A 163 8.51 7.15 -12.11
CA TRP A 163 8.33 7.65 -10.73
C TRP A 163 7.06 7.18 -9.96
N ALA A 164 6.27 6.25 -10.47
CA ALA A 164 4.90 6.06 -9.97
C ALA A 164 4.55 4.68 -9.37
N ALA A 165 5.48 3.75 -9.19
CA ALA A 165 5.12 2.36 -8.88
C ALA A 165 4.22 2.20 -7.63
N ASP A 166 4.38 3.03 -6.59
CA ASP A 166 3.65 2.85 -5.34
C ASP A 166 2.27 3.53 -5.29
N VAL A 167 2.26 4.78 -5.74
CA VAL A 167 1.07 5.55 -6.09
C VAL A 167 0.18 4.73 -7.04
N CYS A 168 0.79 3.99 -7.97
CA CYS A 168 0.08 3.11 -8.88
C CYS A 168 -0.66 1.98 -8.18
N LEU A 169 -0.16 1.37 -7.09
CA LEU A 169 -0.91 0.30 -6.42
C LEU A 169 -2.15 0.84 -5.70
N GLY A 170 -2.02 1.93 -4.94
CA GLY A 170 -3.16 2.57 -4.27
C GLY A 170 -4.21 3.05 -5.26
N ALA A 171 -3.78 3.72 -6.34
CA ALA A 171 -4.66 4.15 -7.43
C ALA A 171 -5.32 2.97 -8.13
N PHE A 172 -4.57 1.93 -8.46
CA PHE A 172 -5.08 0.73 -9.13
C PHE A 172 -6.10 0.00 -8.25
N MET A 173 -5.79 -0.19 -6.97
CA MET A 173 -6.71 -0.81 -6.00
C MET A 173 -8.01 0.00 -5.92
N ALA A 174 -7.91 1.31 -5.76
CA ALA A 174 -9.07 2.20 -5.73
C ALA A 174 -9.92 2.08 -7.01
N LEU A 175 -9.29 2.16 -8.19
CA LEU A 175 -9.97 2.03 -9.48
C LEU A 175 -10.66 0.66 -9.64
N ASP A 176 -9.96 -0.44 -9.34
CA ASP A 176 -10.53 -1.79 -9.38
C ASP A 176 -11.76 -1.90 -8.47
N MET A 177 -11.68 -1.34 -7.25
CA MET A 177 -12.81 -1.34 -6.33
C MET A 177 -14.00 -0.51 -6.83
N VAL A 178 -13.76 0.66 -7.46
CA VAL A 178 -14.81 1.45 -8.11
C VAL A 178 -15.53 0.63 -9.17
N PHE A 179 -14.80 -0.07 -10.04
CA PHE A 179 -15.41 -0.91 -11.09
C PHE A 179 -16.23 -2.06 -10.49
N ARG A 180 -15.73 -2.74 -9.46
CA ARG A 180 -16.46 -3.82 -8.76
C ARG A 180 -17.75 -3.30 -8.12
N LEU A 181 -17.69 -2.17 -7.43
CA LEU A 181 -18.86 -1.56 -6.79
C LEU A 181 -19.89 -1.10 -7.83
N ARG A 182 -19.43 -0.44 -8.90
CA ARG A 182 -20.29 -0.05 -10.03
C ARG A 182 -21.01 -1.25 -10.63
N GLY A 183 -20.30 -2.34 -10.88
CA GLY A 183 -20.90 -3.59 -11.40
C GLY A 183 -21.98 -4.15 -10.48
N ARG A 184 -21.75 -4.15 -9.17
CA ARG A 184 -22.71 -4.63 -8.17
C ARG A 184 -23.94 -3.72 -8.02
N LEU A 185 -23.75 -2.40 -8.07
CA LEU A 185 -24.84 -1.43 -7.92
C LEU A 185 -25.69 -1.33 -9.19
N LEU A 186 -25.06 -1.30 -10.37
CA LEU A 186 -25.78 -1.22 -11.64
C LEU A 186 -26.39 -2.56 -12.06
N GLY A 187 -25.77 -3.70 -11.72
CA GLY A 187 -26.33 -5.02 -11.97
C GLY A 187 -27.64 -5.27 -11.22
N LYS A 188 -27.76 -4.72 -10.00
CA LYS A 188 -29.00 -4.79 -9.21
C LYS A 188 -30.16 -3.98 -9.81
N ARG A 189 -29.89 -2.91 -10.58
CA ARG A 189 -30.94 -2.09 -11.21
C ARG A 189 -31.58 -2.72 -12.45
N LYS A 190 -30.95 -3.72 -13.07
CA LYS A 190 -31.51 -4.42 -14.25
C LYS A 190 -32.48 -5.55 -13.89
N LEU A 191 -32.63 -5.88 -12.61
CA LEU A 191 -33.46 -6.97 -12.10
C LEU A 191 -34.63 -6.45 -11.24
N ALA A 192 -34.90 -5.15 -11.28
CA ALA A 192 -35.97 -4.47 -10.54
C ALA A 192 -36.98 -3.85 -11.51
#